data_AF-A0A2N7NN76-F1
#
_entry.id   AF-A0A2N7NN76-F1
#
_cell.length_a   1.000
_cell.length_b   1.000
_cell.length_c   1.000
_cell.angle_alpha   90.00
_cell.angle_beta   90.00
_cell.angle_gamma   90.00
#
_symmetry.space_group_name_H-M   'P 1'
#
loop_
_entity.id
_entity.type
_entity.pdbx_description
1 polymer ?
#
loop_
_entity_poly.entity_id
_entity_poly.type
_entity_poly.pdbx_seq_one_letter_code
_entity_poly.pdbx_strand_id
1 'polypeptide(L)'
;MKISELALPVQEKETFSQEFKEFLSVLKGLVDKKGLDYLGAADDPNFDFQRINMSFGLDEESKVDELIRDIRDNLANNYTGAYFVKVKGKFPLAARKSHILSADCWSVEFYFAKSWQLQEDIQP
;
A
#
# COMPACT_ATOMS: atom_id res chain seq x y z
N MET A 1 12.70 14.21 23.32
CA MET A 1 11.82 14.95 22.38
C MET A 1 10.86 13.91 21.80
N LYS A 2 9.60 13.88 22.24
CA LYS A 2 8.59 12.98 21.69
C LYS A 2 8.23 13.51 20.31
N ILE A 3 8.29 12.67 19.29
CA ILE A 3 7.77 12.97 17.96
C ILE A 3 6.26 13.12 18.17
N SER A 4 5.80 14.34 18.39
CA SER A 4 4.38 14.64 18.43
C SER A 4 3.82 14.26 17.06
N GLU A 5 2.88 13.34 17.06
CA GLU A 5 2.01 12.99 15.93
C GLU A 5 1.73 14.25 15.13
N LEU A 6 2.13 14.26 13.85
CA LEU A 6 1.80 15.30 12.90
C LEU A 6 0.27 15.27 12.73
N ALA A 7 -0.44 15.95 13.63
CA ALA A 7 -1.87 16.14 13.54
C ALA A 7 -2.14 16.99 12.29
N LEU A 8 -2.50 16.32 11.20
CA LEU A 8 -2.89 16.98 9.97
C LEU A 8 -4.12 17.86 10.24
N PRO A 9 -4.19 19.07 9.67
CA PRO A 9 -5.41 19.86 9.63
C PRO A 9 -6.61 19.01 9.15
N VAL A 10 -7.81 19.24 9.70
CA VAL A 10 -9.01 18.42 9.42
C VAL A 10 -9.27 18.23 7.92
N GLN A 11 -9.13 19.31 7.14
CA GLN A 11 -9.31 19.28 5.68
C GLN A 11 -8.26 18.44 4.95
N GLU A 12 -7.03 18.41 5.47
CA GLU A 12 -5.96 17.56 4.95
C GLU A 12 -6.20 16.10 5.34
N LYS A 13 -6.69 15.82 6.56
CA LYS A 13 -7.07 14.46 6.98
C LYS A 13 -8.20 13.88 6.13
N GLU A 14 -9.21 14.67 5.79
CA GLU A 14 -10.32 14.27 4.92
C GLU A 14 -9.86 13.98 3.49
N THR A 15 -9.06 14.88 2.92
CA THR A 15 -8.47 14.70 1.58
C THR A 15 -7.58 13.46 1.53
N PHE A 16 -6.74 13.27 2.53
CA PHE A 16 -5.82 12.13 2.64
C PHE A 16 -6.56 10.79 2.82
N SER A 17 -7.68 10.80 3.55
CA SER A 17 -8.54 9.63 3.69
C SER A 17 -9.29 9.28 2.40
N GLN A 18 -9.73 10.29 1.64
CA GLN A 18 -10.35 10.08 0.33
C GLN A 18 -9.34 9.48 -0.65
N GLU A 19 -8.11 9.96 -0.59
CA GLU A 19 -7.03 9.46 -1.43
C GLU A 19 -6.73 7.98 -1.16
N PHE A 20 -6.67 7.60 0.12
CA PHE A 20 -6.46 6.20 0.45
C PHE A 20 -7.61 5.30 -0.05
N LYS A 21 -8.87 5.76 -0.04
CA LYS A 21 -10.00 5.01 -0.62
C LYS A 21 -9.83 4.78 -2.12
N GLU A 22 -9.37 5.80 -2.85
CA GLU A 22 -9.11 5.67 -4.29
C GLU A 22 -7.99 4.66 -4.55
N PHE A 23 -6.91 4.72 -3.76
CA PHE A 23 -5.85 3.72 -3.81
C PHE A 23 -6.38 2.30 -3.58
N LEU A 24 -7.19 2.08 -2.54
CA LEU A 24 -7.79 0.77 -2.23
C LEU A 24 -8.66 0.26 -3.39
N SER A 25 -9.42 1.14 -4.04
CA SER A 25 -10.24 0.77 -5.20
C SER A 25 -9.38 0.32 -6.38
N VAL A 26 -8.26 1.00 -6.65
CA VAL A 26 -7.35 0.60 -7.74
C VAL A 26 -6.61 -0.68 -7.38
N LEU A 27 -6.14 -0.80 -6.14
CA LEU A 27 -5.49 -2.00 -5.62
C LEU A 27 -6.36 -3.22 -5.82
N LYS A 28 -7.63 -3.14 -5.41
CA LYS A 28 -8.61 -4.22 -5.62
C LYS A 28 -8.73 -4.59 -7.09
N GLY A 29 -8.87 -3.61 -7.99
CA GLY A 29 -8.96 -3.88 -9.43
C GLY A 29 -7.70 -4.56 -10.00
N LEU A 30 -6.51 -4.21 -9.50
CA LEU A 30 -5.25 -4.86 -9.92
C LEU A 30 -5.13 -6.29 -9.38
N VAL A 31 -5.54 -6.52 -8.13
CA VAL A 31 -5.57 -7.85 -7.51
C VAL A 31 -6.55 -8.76 -8.26
N ASP A 32 -7.76 -8.28 -8.53
CA ASP A 32 -8.79 -8.99 -9.31
C ASP A 32 -8.28 -9.33 -10.73
N LYS A 33 -7.62 -8.37 -11.41
CA LYS A 33 -7.04 -8.58 -12.75
C LYS A 33 -5.97 -9.67 -12.76
N LYS A 34 -5.25 -9.86 -11.66
CA LYS A 34 -4.20 -10.88 -11.51
C LYS A 34 -4.74 -12.23 -11.04
N GLY A 35 -6.05 -12.32 -10.79
CA GLY A 35 -6.67 -13.53 -10.26
C GLY A 35 -6.13 -13.90 -8.88
N LEU A 36 -5.85 -12.89 -8.06
CA LEU A 36 -5.54 -13.01 -6.64
C LEU A 36 -6.85 -12.77 -5.85
N ASP A 37 -7.02 -13.44 -4.71
CA ASP A 37 -8.20 -13.23 -3.87
C ASP A 37 -8.02 -12.03 -2.93
N TYR A 38 -8.53 -10.86 -3.34
CA TYR A 38 -8.46 -9.67 -2.50
C TYR A 38 -9.21 -9.84 -1.17
N LEU A 39 -10.41 -10.44 -1.19
CA LEU A 39 -11.29 -10.46 -0.02
C LEU A 39 -10.81 -11.43 1.06
N GLY A 40 -10.23 -12.55 0.64
CA GLY A 40 -9.59 -13.52 1.55
C GLY A 40 -8.19 -13.10 1.99
N ALA A 41 -7.48 -12.31 1.17
CA ALA A 41 -6.11 -11.90 1.47
C ALA A 41 -6.02 -10.62 2.31
N ALA A 42 -6.93 -9.66 2.13
CA ALA A 42 -6.77 -8.31 2.64
C ALA A 42 -7.30 -8.13 4.06
N ASP A 43 -6.47 -7.53 4.92
CA ASP A 43 -6.88 -7.02 6.22
C ASP A 43 -7.77 -5.78 6.10
N ASP A 44 -8.42 -5.42 7.21
CA ASP A 44 -9.11 -4.14 7.34
C ASP A 44 -8.13 -2.97 7.07
N PRO A 45 -8.45 -2.07 6.12
CA PRO A 45 -7.58 -0.94 5.83
C PRO A 45 -7.43 -0.02 7.04
N ASN A 46 -6.19 0.32 7.37
CA ASN A 46 -5.89 1.22 8.48
C ASN A 46 -5.84 2.66 7.98
N PHE A 47 -6.93 3.40 8.16
CA PHE A 47 -7.06 4.80 7.73
C PHE A 47 -6.25 5.80 8.57
N ASP A 48 -5.84 5.44 9.79
CA ASP A 48 -5.00 6.33 10.60
C ASP A 48 -3.55 6.34 10.07
N PHE A 49 -3.06 5.19 9.62
CA PHE A 49 -1.71 5.02 9.07
C PHE A 49 -1.68 4.89 7.53
N GLN A 50 -2.84 4.94 6.87
CA GLN A 50 -3.03 4.75 5.42
C GLN A 50 -2.26 3.54 4.88
N ARG A 51 -2.52 2.39 5.49
CA ARG A 51 -1.86 1.13 5.14
C ARG A 51 -2.87 0.00 5.01
N ILE A 52 -2.55 -0.94 4.14
CA ILE A 52 -3.27 -2.19 3.99
C ILE A 52 -2.28 -3.33 3.87
N ASN A 53 -2.54 -4.42 4.57
CA ASN A 53 -1.79 -5.65 4.45
C ASN A 53 -2.64 -6.67 3.70
N MET A 54 -2.00 -7.48 2.87
CA MET A 54 -2.62 -8.60 2.17
C MET A 54 -1.73 -9.83 2.27
N SER A 55 -2.33 -11.00 2.45
CA SER A 55 -1.63 -12.28 2.54
C SER A 55 -1.96 -13.19 1.34
N PHE A 56 -0.94 -13.68 0.66
CA PHE A 56 -1.07 -14.52 -0.55
C PHE A 56 -0.34 -15.85 -0.40
N GLY A 57 -0.74 -16.86 -1.16
CA GLY A 57 -0.05 -18.16 -1.16
C GLY A 57 1.38 -18.06 -1.70
N LEU A 58 2.28 -18.95 -1.26
CA LEU A 58 3.68 -18.96 -1.75
C LEU A 58 3.78 -19.20 -3.25
N ASP A 59 2.86 -19.98 -3.82
CA ASP A 59 2.74 -20.25 -5.25
C ASP A 59 2.33 -19.01 -6.07
N GLU A 60 1.85 -17.96 -5.40
CA GLU A 60 1.42 -16.71 -6.02
C GLU A 60 2.53 -15.65 -6.11
N GLU A 61 3.77 -15.96 -5.71
CA GLU A 61 4.88 -15.01 -5.65
C GLU A 61 5.02 -14.16 -6.92
N SER A 62 4.99 -14.80 -8.09
CA SER A 62 5.11 -14.11 -9.38
C SER A 62 4.00 -13.07 -9.60
N LYS A 63 2.76 -13.39 -9.22
CA LYS A 63 1.61 -12.47 -9.31
C LYS A 63 1.74 -11.33 -8.30
N VAL A 64 2.22 -11.63 -7.09
CA VAL A 64 2.50 -10.64 -6.05
C VAL A 64 3.56 -9.64 -6.52
N ASP A 65 4.64 -10.13 -7.11
CA ASP A 65 5.68 -9.28 -7.69
C ASP A 65 5.15 -8.39 -8.81
N GLU A 66 4.31 -8.94 -9.69
CA GLU A 66 3.67 -8.16 -10.73
C GLU A 66 2.67 -7.14 -10.18
N LEU A 67 1.96 -7.45 -9.09
CA LEU A 67 1.09 -6.49 -8.38
C LEU A 67 1.90 -5.30 -7.87
N ILE A 68 3.01 -5.56 -7.20
CA ILE A 68 3.90 -4.52 -6.69
C ILE A 68 4.43 -3.65 -7.85
N ARG A 69 4.84 -4.27 -8.96
CA ARG A 69 5.30 -3.56 -10.16
C ARG A 69 4.18 -2.72 -10.79
N ASP A 70 2.97 -3.26 -10.92
CA ASP A 70 1.84 -2.52 -11.48
C ASP A 70 1.45 -1.32 -10.61
N ILE A 71 1.51 -1.44 -9.29
CA ILE A 71 1.27 -0.32 -8.37
C ILE A 71 2.37 0.72 -8.50
N ARG A 72 3.63 0.31 -8.54
CA ARG A 72 4.75 1.21 -8.79
C ARG A 72 4.57 1.96 -10.11
N ASP A 73 4.26 1.26 -11.19
CA ASP A 73 4.28 1.84 -12.54
C ASP A 73 3.01 2.65 -12.84
N ASN A 74 1.83 2.20 -12.39
CA ASN A 74 0.55 2.86 -12.66
C ASN A 74 0.15 3.89 -11.61
N LEU A 75 0.43 3.66 -10.33
CA LEU A 75 -0.03 4.55 -9.25
C LEU A 75 1.07 5.51 -8.80
N ALA A 76 2.34 5.07 -8.66
CA ALA A 76 3.40 5.99 -8.23
C ALA A 76 3.68 7.11 -9.25
N ASN A 77 3.26 6.95 -10.51
CA ASN A 77 3.35 7.99 -11.54
C ASN A 77 2.09 8.86 -11.69
N ASN A 78 0.89 8.33 -11.34
CA ASN A 78 -0.39 8.98 -11.63
C ASN A 78 -1.17 9.46 -10.40
N TYR A 79 -0.72 9.14 -9.19
CA TYR A 79 -1.46 9.47 -7.96
C TYR A 79 -1.32 10.94 -7.56
N THR A 80 -1.86 11.88 -8.34
CA THR A 80 -1.68 13.34 -8.16
C THR A 80 -2.55 13.97 -7.07
N GLY A 81 -2.84 13.24 -5.99
CA GLY A 81 -3.76 13.67 -4.92
C GLY A 81 -3.50 15.10 -4.43
N ALA A 82 -4.55 15.85 -4.13
CA ALA A 82 -4.49 17.27 -3.76
C ALA A 82 -3.61 17.55 -2.53
N TYR A 83 -3.45 16.57 -1.63
CA TYR A 83 -2.49 16.66 -0.54
C TYR A 83 -1.04 16.68 -1.04
N PHE A 84 -0.72 15.85 -2.05
CA PHE A 84 0.62 15.74 -2.66
C PHE A 84 0.97 16.89 -3.60
N VAL A 85 -0.01 17.65 -4.10
CA VAL A 85 0.25 18.87 -4.89
C VAL A 85 0.86 19.99 -4.02
N LYS A 86 0.55 20.03 -2.71
CA LYS A 86 1.08 21.04 -1.78
C LYS A 86 2.52 20.78 -1.33
N VAL A 87 2.91 19.50 -1.21
CA VAL A 87 4.27 19.09 -0.87
C VAL A 87 5.01 18.85 -2.19
N LYS A 88 5.86 19.78 -2.64
CA LYS A 88 6.65 19.66 -3.88
C LYS A 88 7.60 18.44 -3.85
N GLY A 89 7.08 17.24 -4.01
CA GLY A 89 7.78 15.95 -3.92
C GLY A 89 6.84 14.80 -4.30
N LYS A 90 7.30 13.91 -5.17
CA LYS A 90 6.49 12.85 -5.78
C LYS A 90 6.13 11.73 -4.80
N PHE A 91 4.84 11.44 -4.82
CA PHE A 91 3.98 10.32 -4.40
C PHE A 91 4.53 9.13 -3.60
N PRO A 92 3.78 8.66 -2.59
CA PRO A 92 4.38 7.96 -1.49
C PRO A 92 4.03 6.47 -1.44
N LEU A 93 3.78 5.77 -2.54
CA LEU A 93 3.46 4.35 -2.40
C LEU A 93 4.73 3.57 -2.10
N ALA A 94 4.78 2.92 -0.94
CA ALA A 94 5.81 1.97 -0.57
C ALA A 94 5.18 0.61 -0.38
N ALA A 95 5.99 -0.42 -0.59
CA ALA A 95 5.61 -1.81 -0.39
C ALA A 95 6.59 -2.48 0.57
N ARG A 96 6.08 -3.27 1.51
CA ARG A 96 6.85 -4.29 2.21
C ARG A 96 6.31 -5.65 1.81
N LYS A 97 7.17 -6.53 1.32
CA LYS A 97 6.85 -7.92 1.00
C LYS A 97 7.64 -8.82 1.97
N SER A 98 6.93 -9.60 2.76
CA SER A 98 7.53 -10.47 3.78
C SER A 98 7.14 -11.92 3.51
N HIS A 99 8.12 -12.82 3.51
CA HIS A 99 7.85 -14.26 3.58
C HIS A 99 7.59 -14.64 5.04
N ILE A 100 6.37 -15.05 5.37
CA ILE A 100 6.03 -15.49 6.72
C ILE A 100 6.18 -17.01 6.80
N LEU A 101 7.26 -17.48 7.43
CA LEU A 101 7.59 -18.91 7.50
C LEU A 101 6.57 -19.71 8.31
N SER A 102 6.10 -19.16 9.43
CA SER A 102 5.10 -19.83 10.29
C SER A 102 3.74 -20.04 9.64
N ALA A 103 3.42 -19.31 8.58
CA ALA A 103 2.13 -19.35 7.90
C ALA A 103 2.22 -19.81 6.43
N ASP A 104 3.43 -20.11 5.94
CA ASP A 104 3.71 -20.45 4.53
C ASP A 104 2.99 -19.50 3.56
N CYS A 105 3.24 -18.19 3.69
CA CYS A 105 2.58 -17.17 2.88
C CYS A 105 3.47 -15.94 2.60
N TRP A 106 3.05 -15.15 1.61
CA TRP A 106 3.57 -13.80 1.35
C TRP A 106 2.66 -12.77 2.00
N SER A 107 3.18 -11.97 2.92
CA SER A 107 2.51 -10.76 3.41
C SER A 107 2.99 -9.55 2.62
N VAL A 108 2.06 -8.73 2.15
CA VAL A 108 2.33 -7.54 1.34
C VAL A 108 1.62 -6.34 1.97
N GLU A 109 2.40 -5.45 2.56
CA GLU A 109 1.92 -4.18 3.10
C GLU A 109 2.14 -3.07 2.07
N PHE A 110 1.05 -2.40 1.68
CA PHE A 110 1.11 -1.14 0.95
C PHE A 110 0.81 0.03 1.88
N TYR A 111 1.65 1.06 1.84
CA TYR A 111 1.54 2.22 2.73
C TYR A 111 2.06 3.49 2.08
N PHE A 112 1.63 4.63 2.62
CA PHE A 112 2.05 5.95 2.16
C PHE A 112 3.35 6.41 2.88
N ALA A 113 4.46 6.58 2.16
CA ALA A 113 5.80 7.03 2.60
C ALA A 113 6.49 7.93 1.55
N LYS A 114 7.27 8.95 1.95
CA LYS A 114 7.78 10.07 1.10
C LYS A 114 8.43 9.74 -0.27
N SER A 115 8.80 8.50 -0.53
CA SER A 115 9.34 8.02 -1.80
C SER A 115 9.01 6.55 -1.99
N TRP A 116 8.93 6.09 -3.24
CA TRP A 116 8.82 4.66 -3.52
C TRP A 116 9.97 3.88 -2.87
N GLN A 117 9.62 2.83 -2.15
CA GLN A 117 10.55 1.84 -1.62
C GLN A 117 9.87 0.48 -1.64
N LEU A 118 10.63 -0.54 -1.99
CA LEU A 118 10.28 -1.93 -1.79
C LEU A 118 11.21 -2.49 -0.72
N GLN A 119 10.66 -2.91 0.40
CA GLN A 119 11.38 -3.64 1.45
C GLN A 119 10.99 -5.11 1.35
N GLU A 120 11.99 -5.99 1.34
CA GLU A 120 11.79 -7.43 1.34
C GLU A 120 12.46 -8.04 2.58
N ASP A 121 11.74 -8.91 3.27
CA ASP A 121 12.23 -9.59 4.46
C ASP A 121 11.63 -10.99 4.62
N ILE A 122 12.25 -11.78 5.49
CA ILE A 122 11.78 -13.12 5.87
C ILE A 122 11.49 -13.07 7.36
N GLN A 123 10.27 -13.40 7.75
CA GLN A 123 9.81 -13.38 9.14
C GLN A 123 9.56 -14.81 9.63
N PRO A 124 9.91 -15.11 10.89
CA PRO A 124 9.69 -16.42 11.49
C PRO A 124 8.20 -16.77 11.61
#